data_AF-A0A662U2L5-F1
#
_entry.id   AF-A0A662U2L5-F1
#
_cell.length_a   1.000
_cell.length_b   1.000
_cell.length_c   1.000
_cell.angle_alpha   90.00
_cell.angle_beta   90.00
_cell.angle_gamma   90.00
#
_symmetry.space_group_name_H-M   'P 1'
#
loop_
_entity.id
_entity.type
_entity.pdbx_description
1 polymer ?
#
loop_
_entity_poly.entity_id
_entity_poly.type
_entity_poly.pdbx_seq_one_letter_code
_entity_poly.pdbx_strand_id
1 'polypeptide(L)'
;LTMKVSEEVVMPRISIRVLAYSESGEKLGDETFFLTLKIPPVGPLPPKREWISRDYVLKLLRERKLRAIYGVRSKEVGDLIILSHVITCPAKVSLVIEVERVADVYEATAKFTMENLLLDKISQVQGTIASIPKMGDSRVVIEVRFDKPLSVDEVEKSIELKELPDNVELEAEYEVEESE
;
A
#
# COMPACT_ATOMS: atom_id res chain seq x y z
N LEU A 1 -39.97 -7.84 -36.65
CA LEU A 1 -39.02 -8.92 -36.31
C LEU A 1 -37.99 -8.32 -35.38
N THR A 2 -38.01 -8.66 -34.09
CA THR A 2 -37.05 -8.14 -33.11
C THR A 2 -36.10 -9.27 -32.75
N MET A 3 -34.88 -9.22 -33.27
CA MET A 3 -33.86 -10.23 -33.02
C MET A 3 -33.13 -9.88 -31.72
N LYS A 4 -33.34 -10.68 -30.66
CA LYS A 4 -32.52 -10.62 -29.44
C LYS A 4 -31.17 -11.27 -29.76
N VAL A 5 -30.11 -10.49 -29.80
CA VAL A 5 -28.74 -11.00 -29.83
C VAL A 5 -28.36 -11.35 -28.39
N SER A 6 -28.01 -12.61 -28.17
CA SER A 6 -27.45 -13.11 -26.91
C SER A 6 -26.20 -12.29 -26.54
N GLU A 7 -26.03 -11.92 -25.27
CA GLU A 7 -24.78 -11.39 -24.71
C GLU A 7 -23.68 -12.48 -24.67
N GLU A 8 -23.46 -13.16 -25.80
CA GLU A 8 -22.17 -13.78 -26.02
C GLU A 8 -21.19 -12.63 -26.23
N VAL A 9 -20.40 -12.35 -25.19
CA VAL A 9 -19.25 -11.44 -25.18
C VAL A 9 -18.63 -11.42 -26.57
N VAL A 10 -18.81 -10.31 -27.29
CA VAL A 10 -18.20 -10.10 -28.60
C VAL A 10 -16.69 -10.07 -28.35
N MET A 11 -16.04 -11.23 -28.40
CA MET A 11 -14.59 -11.31 -28.24
C MET A 11 -13.98 -10.42 -29.31
N PRO A 12 -13.15 -9.42 -28.93
CA PRO A 12 -12.55 -8.54 -29.91
C PRO A 12 -11.68 -9.39 -30.84
N ARG A 13 -12.14 -9.53 -32.09
CA ARG A 13 -11.39 -10.16 -33.18
C ARG A 13 -10.55 -9.10 -33.83
N ILE A 14 -9.23 -9.21 -33.69
CA ILE A 14 -8.29 -8.37 -34.44
C ILE A 14 -8.05 -9.05 -35.78
N SER A 15 -8.37 -8.37 -36.88
CA SER A 15 -8.03 -8.83 -38.23
C SER A 15 -6.63 -8.35 -38.61
N ILE A 16 -5.76 -9.28 -38.96
CA ILE A 16 -4.42 -9.00 -39.48
C ILE A 16 -4.40 -9.42 -40.94
N ARG A 17 -4.27 -8.46 -41.85
CA ARG A 17 -4.10 -8.73 -43.27
C ARG A 17 -2.62 -8.75 -43.62
N VAL A 18 -2.16 -9.85 -44.19
CA VAL A 18 -0.78 -10.06 -44.64
C VAL A 18 -0.77 -10.03 -46.16
N LEU A 19 -0.03 -9.08 -46.71
CA LEU A 19 0.22 -8.93 -48.14
C LEU A 19 1.65 -9.37 -48.42
N ALA A 20 1.82 -10.40 -49.24
CA ALA A 20 3.13 -10.87 -49.67
C ALA A 20 3.48 -10.29 -51.05
N TYR A 21 4.70 -9.79 -51.19
CA TYR A 21 5.24 -9.28 -52.46
C TYR A 21 6.59 -9.91 -52.77
N SER A 22 6.92 -10.08 -54.04
CA SER A 22 8.26 -10.46 -54.50
C SER A 22 9.23 -9.30 -54.31
N GLU A 23 10.54 -9.57 -54.43
CA GLU A 23 11.56 -8.51 -54.44
C GLU A 23 11.38 -7.54 -55.62
N SER A 24 10.75 -7.99 -56.71
CA SER A 24 10.39 -7.15 -57.86
C SER A 24 9.10 -6.35 -57.67
N GLY A 25 8.43 -6.47 -56.52
CA GLY A 25 7.20 -5.74 -56.19
C GLY A 25 5.90 -6.37 -56.71
N GLU A 26 5.95 -7.60 -57.24
CA GLU A 26 4.76 -8.32 -57.68
C GLU A 26 4.02 -8.90 -56.46
N LYS A 27 2.70 -8.74 -56.39
CA LYS A 27 1.89 -9.26 -55.28
C LYS A 27 1.76 -10.78 -55.39
N LEU A 28 2.33 -11.49 -54.42
CA LEU A 28 2.35 -12.94 -54.33
C LEU A 28 1.21 -13.52 -53.48
N GLY A 29 0.65 -12.75 -52.55
CA GLY A 29 -0.39 -13.26 -51.64
C GLY A 29 -1.14 -12.19 -50.87
N ASP A 30 -2.33 -12.54 -50.40
CA ASP A 30 -3.23 -11.70 -49.61
C ASP A 30 -4.10 -12.56 -48.71
N GLU A 31 -3.68 -12.70 -47.46
CA GLU A 31 -4.41 -13.50 -46.48
C GLU A 31 -4.78 -12.65 -45.28
N THR A 32 -5.96 -12.89 -44.72
CA THR A 32 -6.40 -12.24 -43.49
C THR A 32 -6.53 -13.28 -42.39
N PHE A 33 -5.77 -13.07 -41.33
CA PHE A 33 -5.80 -13.86 -40.10
C PHE A 33 -6.67 -13.16 -39.06
N PHE A 34 -7.31 -13.96 -38.20
CA PHE A 34 -8.11 -13.46 -37.09
C PHE A 34 -7.49 -13.90 -35.77
N LEU A 35 -7.03 -12.93 -34.98
CA LEU A 35 -6.66 -13.18 -33.59
C LEU A 35 -7.89 -13.05 -32.72
N THR A 36 -8.20 -14.09 -31.96
CA THR A 36 -9.23 -14.06 -30.93
C THR A 36 -8.56 -13.77 -29.60
N LEU A 37 -8.77 -12.58 -29.04
CA LEU A 37 -8.31 -12.26 -27.70
C LEU A 37 -9.21 -12.96 -26.67
N LYS A 38 -8.65 -13.92 -25.93
CA LYS A 38 -9.29 -14.46 -24.74
C LYS A 38 -9.16 -13.43 -23.62
N ILE A 39 -10.25 -12.79 -23.26
CA ILE A 39 -10.31 -12.00 -22.01
C ILE A 39 -10.11 -13.03 -20.87
N PRO A 40 -9.10 -12.86 -20.00
CA PRO A 40 -8.95 -13.74 -18.85
C PRO A 40 -10.22 -13.67 -17.99
N PRO A 41 -10.67 -14.78 -17.37
CA PRO A 41 -11.81 -14.74 -16.48
C PRO A 41 -11.57 -13.69 -15.38
N VAL A 42 -12.62 -12.96 -14.99
CA VAL A 42 -12.58 -12.00 -13.88
C VAL A 42 -12.24 -12.79 -12.62
N GLY A 43 -10.94 -12.80 -12.28
CA GLY A 43 -10.47 -13.36 -11.02
C GLY A 43 -10.76 -12.39 -9.88
N PRO A 44 -10.78 -12.86 -8.62
CA PRO A 44 -10.86 -11.96 -7.47
C PRO A 44 -9.78 -10.89 -7.60
N LEU A 45 -10.14 -9.63 -7.36
CA LEU A 45 -9.19 -8.53 -7.42
C LEU A 45 -7.99 -8.83 -6.51
N PRO A 46 -6.76 -8.52 -6.96
CA PRO A 46 -5.59 -8.71 -6.12
C PRO A 46 -5.76 -7.89 -4.83
N PRO A 47 -5.31 -8.41 -3.67
CA PRO A 47 -5.35 -7.65 -2.43
C PRO A 47 -4.56 -6.35 -2.59
N LYS A 48 -5.09 -5.28 -1.99
CA LYS A 48 -4.43 -3.97 -2.02
C LYS A 48 -3.58 -3.84 -0.77
N ARG A 49 -2.38 -3.26 -0.92
CA ARG A 49 -1.50 -2.88 0.19
C ARG A 49 -1.19 -1.39 0.10
N GLU A 50 -1.58 -0.63 1.11
CA GLU A 50 -1.29 0.79 1.19
C GLU A 50 -1.36 1.31 2.63
N TRP A 51 -0.92 2.56 2.83
CA TRP A 51 -1.11 3.27 4.09
C TRP A 51 -2.53 3.82 4.16
N ILE A 52 -3.28 3.39 5.15
CA ILE A 52 -4.68 3.80 5.36
C ILE A 52 -4.92 4.29 6.78
N SER A 53 -5.95 5.11 6.96
CA SER A 53 -6.31 5.63 8.28
C SER A 53 -6.71 4.51 9.25
N ARG A 54 -6.46 4.75 10.54
CA ARG A 54 -6.95 3.91 11.65
C ARG A 54 -8.42 3.53 11.51
N ASP A 55 -9.27 4.51 11.19
CA ASP A 55 -10.71 4.30 11.08
C ASP A 55 -11.07 3.36 9.92
N TYR A 56 -10.31 3.42 8.83
CA TYR A 56 -10.51 2.51 7.71
C TYR A 56 -10.03 1.09 8.05
N VAL A 57 -8.93 0.92 8.78
CA VAL A 57 -8.53 -0.39 9.32
C VAL A 57 -9.61 -0.97 10.23
N LEU A 58 -10.18 -0.18 11.13
CA LEU A 58 -11.29 -0.60 11.99
C LEU A 58 -12.50 -1.04 11.18
N LYS A 59 -12.80 -0.35 10.07
CA LYS A 59 -13.86 -0.76 9.13
C LYS A 59 -13.52 -2.12 8.49
N LEU A 60 -12.32 -2.28 7.95
CA LEU A 60 -11.87 -3.51 7.29
C LEU A 60 -11.85 -4.72 8.22
N LEU A 61 -11.51 -4.54 9.50
CA LEU A 61 -11.61 -5.58 10.53
C LEU A 61 -13.05 -6.04 10.74
N ARG A 62 -13.99 -5.10 10.88
CA ARG A 62 -15.42 -5.42 11.04
C ARG A 62 -15.98 -6.15 9.82
N GLU A 63 -15.51 -5.78 8.63
CA GLU A 63 -15.89 -6.40 7.36
C GLU A 63 -15.15 -7.72 7.07
N ARG A 64 -14.20 -8.12 7.93
CA ARG A 64 -13.31 -9.29 7.73
C ARG A 64 -12.51 -9.24 6.42
N LYS A 65 -12.21 -8.03 5.94
CA LYS A 65 -11.45 -7.78 4.71
C LYS A 65 -9.98 -7.49 4.98
N LEU A 66 -9.61 -7.13 6.21
CA LEU A 66 -8.20 -6.96 6.59
C LEU A 66 -7.49 -8.32 6.53
N ARG A 67 -6.29 -8.36 5.94
CA ARG A 67 -5.43 -9.55 5.90
C ARG A 67 -4.25 -9.42 6.85
N ALA A 68 -3.57 -8.28 6.83
CA ALA A 68 -2.39 -8.05 7.65
C ALA A 68 -2.07 -6.56 7.84
N ILE A 69 -1.32 -6.24 8.90
CA ILE A 69 -0.71 -4.93 9.13
C ILE A 69 0.81 -5.09 9.14
N TYR A 70 1.50 -4.25 8.37
CA TYR A 70 2.96 -4.27 8.19
C TYR A 70 3.68 -3.22 9.04
N GLY A 71 2.98 -2.15 9.40
CA GLY A 71 3.55 -1.08 10.20
C GLY A 71 2.55 0.01 10.51
N VAL A 72 3.00 0.97 11.31
CA VAL A 72 2.23 2.12 11.77
C VAL A 72 3.07 3.37 11.57
N ARG A 73 2.46 4.46 11.08
CA ARG A 73 3.16 5.73 10.93
C ARG A 73 2.36 6.91 11.44
N SER A 74 3.07 7.94 11.90
CA SER A 74 2.51 9.23 12.27
C SER A 74 3.37 10.37 11.74
N LYS A 75 2.78 11.56 11.61
CA LYS A 75 3.47 12.82 11.32
C LYS A 75 3.80 13.61 12.59
N GLU A 76 3.33 13.17 13.74
CA GLU A 76 3.54 13.86 15.02
C GLU A 76 4.50 13.07 15.92
N VAL A 77 5.54 13.75 16.38
CA VAL A 77 6.55 13.13 17.26
C VAL A 77 5.96 12.68 18.60
N GLY A 78 4.96 13.39 19.10
CA GLY A 78 4.26 13.05 20.34
C GLY A 78 3.59 11.67 20.29
N ASP A 79 3.16 11.24 19.10
CA ASP A 79 2.43 9.98 18.95
C ASP A 79 3.33 8.77 19.16
N LEU A 80 4.65 8.92 19.04
CA LEU A 80 5.58 7.82 19.31
C LEU A 80 5.45 7.29 20.74
N ILE A 81 5.11 8.16 21.71
CA ILE A 81 4.83 7.74 23.08
C ILE A 81 3.62 6.82 23.08
N ILE A 82 2.53 7.26 22.47
CA ILE A 82 1.29 6.50 22.42
C ILE A 82 1.55 5.17 21.72
N LEU A 83 2.11 5.19 20.51
CA LEU A 83 2.46 4.00 19.73
C LEU A 83 3.29 2.97 20.52
N SER A 84 4.29 3.41 21.29
CA SER A 84 5.12 2.51 22.11
C SER A 84 4.38 1.85 23.29
N HIS A 85 3.27 2.44 23.75
CA HIS A 85 2.42 1.85 24.79
C HIS A 85 1.34 0.95 24.19
N VAL A 86 0.76 1.34 23.06
CA VAL A 86 -0.41 0.65 22.48
C VAL A 86 -0.02 -0.60 21.68
N ILE A 87 1.17 -0.60 21.09
CA ILE A 87 1.72 -1.76 20.39
C ILE A 87 2.39 -2.63 21.45
N THR A 88 1.98 -3.89 21.59
CA THR A 88 2.49 -4.78 22.65
C THR A 88 3.10 -6.08 22.12
N CYS A 89 3.22 -6.22 20.79
CA CYS A 89 3.81 -7.41 20.19
C CYS A 89 5.31 -7.53 20.47
N PRO A 90 5.83 -8.75 20.70
CA PRO A 90 7.26 -9.02 20.73
C PRO A 90 7.82 -9.00 19.28
N ALA A 91 7.93 -7.81 18.70
CA ALA A 91 8.55 -7.59 17.40
C ALA A 91 9.80 -6.74 17.59
N LYS A 92 10.84 -7.02 16.79
CA LYS A 92 11.84 -5.98 16.57
C LYS A 92 11.23 -4.99 15.60
N VAL A 93 11.39 -3.71 15.91
CA VAL A 93 10.83 -2.65 15.09
C VAL A 93 11.93 -1.89 14.39
N SER A 94 11.66 -1.53 13.14
CA SER A 94 12.46 -0.56 12.42
C SER A 94 11.76 0.78 12.50
N LEU A 95 12.44 1.76 13.10
CA LEU A 95 12.00 3.13 13.22
C LEU A 95 12.61 3.94 12.09
N VAL A 96 11.77 4.49 11.23
CA VAL A 96 12.18 5.40 10.16
C VAL A 96 11.70 6.80 10.52
N ILE A 97 12.61 7.75 10.46
CA ILE A 97 12.30 9.16 10.69
C ILE A 97 12.74 9.92 9.45
N GLU A 98 11.77 10.45 8.73
CA GLU A 98 12.01 11.29 7.56
C GLU A 98 11.71 12.73 7.95
N VAL A 99 12.69 13.59 7.75
CA VAL A 99 12.61 15.03 8.00
C VAL A 99 12.63 15.71 6.64
N GLU A 100 11.50 16.32 6.29
CA GLU A 100 11.36 17.14 5.09
C GLU A 100 11.32 18.60 5.52
N ARG A 101 12.18 19.42 4.93
CA ARG A 101 12.37 20.85 5.28
C ARG A 101 13.08 20.99 6.64
N VAL A 102 14.20 21.68 6.65
CA VAL A 102 14.92 22.01 7.87
C VAL A 102 15.22 23.50 7.78
N ALA A 103 14.58 24.28 8.66
CA ALA A 103 14.46 25.73 8.49
C ALA A 103 13.82 26.11 7.12
N ASP A 104 14.13 27.29 6.58
CA ASP A 104 13.59 27.77 5.30
C ASP A 104 14.18 27.07 4.06
N VAL A 105 14.91 25.96 4.23
CA VAL A 105 15.56 25.21 3.14
C VAL A 105 14.67 24.05 2.71
N TYR A 106 13.90 24.27 1.64
CA TYR A 106 12.93 23.31 1.11
C TYR A 106 13.53 22.00 0.59
N GLU A 107 14.82 21.98 0.25
CA GLU A 107 15.52 20.82 -0.32
C GLU A 107 16.29 19.99 0.72
N ALA A 108 16.37 20.46 1.97
CA ALA A 108 17.02 19.71 3.03
C ALA A 108 16.12 18.53 3.46
N THR A 109 16.54 17.32 3.08
CA THR A 109 15.92 16.07 3.53
C THR A 109 16.91 15.28 4.38
N ALA A 110 16.42 14.67 5.45
CA ALA A 110 17.19 13.75 6.26
C ALA A 110 16.37 12.50 6.56
N LYS A 111 17.00 11.33 6.47
CA LYS A 111 16.40 10.05 6.79
C LYS A 111 17.24 9.34 7.82
N PHE A 112 16.65 9.07 8.98
CA PHE A 112 17.26 8.30 10.05
C PHE A 112 16.53 6.96 10.13
N THR A 113 17.28 5.87 10.04
CA THR A 113 16.74 4.53 10.16
C THR A 113 17.43 3.83 11.32
N MET A 114 16.63 3.33 12.26
CA MET A 114 17.09 2.52 13.38
C MET A 114 16.41 1.17 13.28
N GLU A 115 17.20 0.12 13.08
CA GLU A 115 16.71 -1.23 12.88
C GLU A 115 16.85 -2.05 14.15
N ASN A 116 16.07 -3.13 14.23
CA ASN A 116 16.13 -4.10 15.33
C ASN A 116 15.93 -3.47 16.72
N LEU A 117 15.17 -2.37 16.82
CA LEU A 117 14.87 -1.75 18.11
C LEU A 117 13.92 -2.65 18.90
N LEU A 118 14.24 -2.86 20.17
CA LEU A 118 13.29 -3.43 21.11
C LEU A 118 12.23 -2.37 21.43
N LEU A 119 10.96 -2.79 21.45
CA LEU A 119 9.85 -1.86 21.58
C LEU A 119 9.90 -1.04 22.89
N ASP A 120 10.33 -1.68 23.99
CA ASP A 120 10.53 -1.03 25.30
C ASP A 120 11.64 0.04 25.30
N LYS A 121 12.52 0.01 24.29
CA LYS A 121 13.62 0.98 24.10
C LYS A 121 13.25 2.15 23.18
N ILE A 122 12.09 2.15 22.53
CA ILE A 122 11.60 3.29 21.73
C ILE A 122 11.54 4.56 22.58
N SER A 123 11.17 4.43 23.85
CA SER A 123 11.16 5.53 24.83
C SER A 123 12.50 6.25 24.96
N GLN A 124 13.62 5.54 24.82
CA GLN A 124 14.96 6.11 24.91
C GLN A 124 15.32 6.93 23.65
N VAL A 125 14.72 6.58 22.51
CA VAL A 125 14.92 7.29 21.24
C VAL A 125 14.11 8.59 21.20
N GLN A 126 13.01 8.69 21.98
CA GLN A 126 12.10 9.84 22.00
C GLN A 126 12.82 11.17 22.25
N GLY A 127 13.77 11.22 23.18
CA GLY A 127 14.50 12.45 23.51
C GLY A 127 15.23 13.04 22.30
N THR A 128 15.81 12.18 21.46
CA THR A 128 16.49 12.58 20.22
C THR A 128 15.48 13.08 19.19
N ILE A 129 14.36 12.38 19.01
CA ILE A 129 13.35 12.72 17.99
C ILE A 129 12.60 14.00 18.34
N ALA A 130 12.29 14.22 19.63
CA ALA A 130 11.64 15.43 20.11
C ALA A 130 12.48 16.71 19.90
N SER A 131 13.78 16.58 19.59
CA SER A 131 14.64 17.70 19.21
C SER A 131 14.56 18.07 17.73
N ILE A 132 14.07 17.16 16.86
CA ILE A 132 14.02 17.36 15.41
C ILE A 132 13.11 18.54 15.03
N PRO A 133 11.87 18.67 15.58
CA PRO A 133 11.04 19.84 15.29
C PRO A 133 11.65 21.18 15.70
N LYS A 134 12.65 21.19 16.59
CA LYS A 134 13.35 22.41 17.04
C LYS A 134 14.41 22.89 16.04
N MET A 135 14.65 22.15 14.96
CA MET A 135 15.60 22.51 13.91
C MET A 135 15.04 23.51 12.88
N GLY A 136 13.79 23.98 13.07
CA GLY A 136 13.09 24.94 12.19
C GLY A 136 11.80 24.35 11.61
N ASP A 137 11.28 24.96 10.55
CA ASP A 137 10.14 24.41 9.80
C ASP A 137 10.50 23.01 9.28
N SER A 138 9.96 21.99 9.94
CA SER A 138 10.30 20.61 9.65
C SER A 138 9.07 19.73 9.70
N ARG A 139 8.94 18.88 8.69
CA ARG A 139 7.90 17.87 8.59
C ARG A 139 8.53 16.53 8.90
N VAL A 140 8.05 15.92 9.97
CA VAL A 140 8.54 14.63 10.43
C VAL A 140 7.55 13.55 10.02
N VAL A 141 8.04 12.43 9.49
CA VAL A 141 7.27 11.19 9.36
C VAL A 141 7.99 10.13 10.18
N ILE A 142 7.26 9.52 11.11
CA ILE A 142 7.74 8.44 11.96
C ILE A 142 7.04 7.17 11.53
N GLU A 143 7.80 6.18 11.04
CA GLU A 143 7.28 4.86 10.71
C GLU A 143 7.85 3.81 11.66
N VAL A 144 6.98 3.01 12.25
CA VAL A 144 7.29 1.79 13.00
C VAL A 144 6.94 0.61 12.12
N ARG A 145 7.95 -0.11 11.63
CA ARG A 145 7.77 -1.31 10.80
C ARG A 145 7.98 -2.57 11.61
N PHE A 146 7.10 -3.53 11.44
CA PHE A 146 7.21 -4.84 12.10
C PHE A 146 8.12 -5.76 11.31
N ASP A 147 9.00 -6.50 12.01
CA ASP A 147 9.84 -7.56 11.41
C ASP A 147 9.02 -8.60 10.62
N LYS A 148 7.78 -8.85 11.07
CA LYS A 148 6.80 -9.71 10.39
C LYS A 148 5.44 -9.01 10.40
N PRO A 149 4.65 -9.15 9.32
CA PRO A 149 3.30 -8.63 9.31
C PRO A 149 2.48 -9.26 10.43
N LEU A 150 1.66 -8.46 11.09
CA LEU A 150 0.69 -8.93 12.07
C LEU A 150 -0.54 -9.42 11.33
N SER A 151 -0.91 -10.68 11.54
CA SER A 151 -2.18 -11.24 11.10
C SER A 151 -3.36 -10.57 11.81
N VAL A 152 -4.58 -10.76 11.30
CA VAL A 152 -5.82 -10.23 11.90
C VAL A 152 -5.93 -10.58 13.39
N ASP A 153 -5.70 -11.84 13.74
CA ASP A 153 -5.78 -12.32 15.13
C ASP A 153 -4.70 -11.69 16.02
N GLU A 154 -3.52 -11.40 15.46
CA GLU A 154 -2.44 -10.74 16.19
C GLU A 154 -2.71 -9.24 16.34
N VAL A 155 -3.32 -8.59 15.35
CA VAL A 155 -3.70 -7.17 15.42
C VAL A 155 -4.67 -6.95 16.57
N GLU A 156 -5.73 -7.77 16.70
CA GLU A 156 -6.71 -7.65 17.78
C GLU A 156 -6.11 -7.87 19.19
N LYS A 157 -5.01 -8.62 19.29
CA LYS A 157 -4.34 -8.94 20.57
C LYS A 157 -3.18 -8.02 20.90
N SER A 158 -2.54 -7.44 19.88
CA SER A 158 -1.24 -6.79 20.03
C SER A 158 -1.27 -5.30 19.76
N ILE A 159 -2.38 -4.78 19.22
CA ILE A 159 -2.56 -3.34 18.99
C ILE A 159 -3.95 -2.94 19.50
N GLU A 160 -3.99 -2.04 20.48
CA GLU A 160 -5.25 -1.42 20.87
C GLU A 160 -5.65 -0.32 19.86
N LEU A 161 -6.14 -0.73 18.70
CA LEU A 161 -6.41 0.16 17.56
C LEU A 161 -7.28 1.37 17.90
N LYS A 162 -8.14 1.28 18.93
CA LYS A 162 -9.00 2.40 19.38
C LYS A 162 -8.25 3.47 20.16
N GLU A 163 -7.08 3.14 20.72
CA GLU A 163 -6.24 4.08 21.47
C GLU A 163 -5.19 4.75 20.58
N LEU A 164 -5.04 4.31 19.33
CA LEU A 164 -4.20 4.99 18.35
C LEU A 164 -4.73 6.40 18.05
N PRO A 165 -3.86 7.42 17.92
CA PRO A 165 -4.24 8.76 17.49
C PRO A 165 -4.94 8.79 16.12
N ASP A 166 -5.78 9.80 15.87
CA ASP A 166 -6.59 9.90 14.64
C ASP A 166 -5.73 10.14 13.38
N ASN A 167 -4.59 10.79 13.53
CA ASN A 167 -3.64 11.11 12.47
C ASN A 167 -2.71 9.93 12.09
N VAL A 168 -2.84 8.80 12.77
CA VAL A 168 -2.06 7.59 12.51
C VAL A 168 -2.58 6.85 11.27
N GLU A 169 -1.64 6.41 10.45
CA GLU A 169 -1.87 5.54 9.31
C GLU A 169 -1.23 4.18 9.56
N LEU A 170 -1.87 3.11 9.09
CA LEU A 170 -1.35 1.76 9.14
C LEU A 170 -1.15 1.23 7.74
N GLU A 171 -0.02 0.57 7.52
CA GLU A 171 0.23 -0.12 6.26
C GLU A 171 -0.53 -1.44 6.28
N ALA A 172 -1.67 -1.47 5.60
CA ALA A 172 -2.59 -2.59 5.63
C ALA A 172 -2.66 -3.30 4.29
N GLU A 173 -2.72 -4.62 4.34
CA GLU A 173 -3.14 -5.45 3.21
C GLU A 173 -4.56 -5.93 3.43
N TYR A 174 -5.41 -5.79 2.41
CA TYR A 174 -6.83 -6.11 2.51
C TYR A 174 -7.47 -6.48 1.16
N GLU A 175 -8.62 -7.14 1.23
CA GLU A 175 -9.40 -7.56 0.06
C GLU A 175 -10.18 -6.41 -0.56
N VAL A 176 -10.19 -6.36 -1.90
CA VAL A 176 -10.94 -5.39 -2.68
C VAL A 176 -12.09 -6.12 -3.36
N GLU A 177 -13.32 -5.66 -3.15
CA GLU A 177 -14.49 -6.11 -3.91
C GLU A 177 -14.69 -5.21 -5.12
N GLU A 178 -15.26 -5.76 -6.20
CA GLU A 178 -15.69 -4.94 -7.33
C GLU A 178 -16.78 -3.97 -6.87
N SER A 179 -16.61 -2.69 -7.17
CA SER A 179 -17.72 -1.75 -7.10
C SER A 179 -18.73 -2.13 -8.17
N GLU A 180 -19.92 -2.60 -7.77
CA GLU A 180 -21.08 -2.79 -8.66
C GLU A 180 -21.46 -1.50 -9.42
#